data_AF-A0A220SWV8-F1
#
_entry.id   AF-A0A220SWV8-F1
#
_cell.length_a   1.000
_cell.length_b   1.000
_cell.length_c   1.000
_cell.angle_alpha   90.00
_cell.angle_beta   90.00
_cell.angle_gamma   90.00
#
_symmetry.space_group_name_H-M   'P 1'
#
loop_
_entity.id
_entity.type
_entity.pdbx_description
1 polymer ?
#
loop_
_entity_poly.entity_id
_entity_poly.type
_entity_poly.pdbx_seq_one_letter_code
_entity_poly.pdbx_strand_id
1 'polypeptide(L)'
;MSDRPKDRQKGMDTLFPKRDAHSCRVCNEYVEDGRRNYCCPRCKRIAKAVQRMFVWDCVREAVLERDDYTCQQCGLSKEQAERAYWQTHDLAKERSDSTDEFWRRWRAYGVTDFQIFEVDHIERVADGGHPFDETNLQTLCKFCHRAKTAAENRTNEPTIEDRPEVGLDAYLDTATDGGEEGQ
;
A
#
# COMPACT_ATOMS: atom_id res chain seq x y z
N MET A 1 21.48 -11.40 -21.04
CA MET A 1 22.21 -10.45 -20.19
C MET A 1 21.34 -9.21 -20.09
N SER A 2 20.63 -9.04 -18.97
CA SER A 2 19.65 -7.95 -18.83
C SER A 2 20.39 -6.64 -18.62
N ASP A 3 20.34 -5.78 -19.64
CA ASP A 3 20.94 -4.45 -19.69
C ASP A 3 20.06 -3.46 -18.90
N ARG A 4 19.91 -3.70 -17.59
CA ARG A 4 19.05 -2.89 -16.71
C ARG A 4 19.86 -1.66 -16.25
N PRO A 5 19.43 -0.41 -16.53
CA PRO A 5 20.20 0.79 -16.22
C PRO A 5 20.47 0.94 -14.71
N LYS A 6 21.72 1.29 -14.34
CA LYS A 6 22.17 1.52 -12.94
C LYS A 6 21.41 2.64 -12.21
N ASP A 7 20.64 3.43 -12.94
CA ASP A 7 19.74 4.51 -12.50
C ASP A 7 18.75 4.10 -11.39
N ARG A 8 18.31 2.83 -11.37
CA ARG A 8 17.25 2.38 -10.44
C ARG A 8 17.72 2.10 -9.01
N GLN A 9 19.00 2.33 -8.66
CA GLN A 9 19.48 2.19 -7.28
C GLN A 9 19.18 3.46 -6.45
N LYS A 10 17.92 3.59 -6.02
CA LYS A 10 17.46 4.64 -5.08
C LYS A 10 17.77 4.26 -3.63
N GLY A 11 19.03 3.94 -3.36
CA GLY A 11 19.54 3.64 -2.01
C GLY A 11 19.48 4.85 -1.08
N MET A 12 19.76 4.65 0.20
CA MET A 12 19.76 5.73 1.21
C MET A 12 20.72 6.88 0.82
N ASP A 13 21.80 6.59 0.10
CA ASP A 13 22.78 7.57 -0.39
C ASP A 13 22.24 8.45 -1.53
N THR A 14 21.29 7.94 -2.31
CA THR A 14 20.63 8.69 -3.40
C THR A 14 19.52 9.59 -2.84
N LEU A 15 18.72 9.06 -1.91
CA LEU A 15 17.59 9.79 -1.33
C LEU A 15 18.02 10.78 -0.23
N PHE A 16 19.06 10.43 0.51
CA PHE A 16 19.59 11.20 1.62
C PHE A 16 21.13 11.17 1.62
N PRO A 17 21.77 11.90 0.68
CA PRO A 17 23.22 11.91 0.54
C PRO A 17 23.88 12.42 1.83
N LYS A 18 24.89 11.68 2.29
CA LYS A 18 25.65 12.05 3.49
C LYS A 18 26.71 13.08 3.10
N ARG A 19 26.68 14.27 3.72
CA ARG A 19 27.68 15.33 3.46
C ARG A 19 29.07 14.94 3.98
N ASP A 20 29.11 14.45 5.20
CA ASP A 20 30.32 13.98 5.88
C ASP A 20 29.97 12.96 6.99
N ALA A 21 30.98 12.31 7.57
CA ALA A 21 30.79 11.25 8.56
C ALA A 21 29.93 11.67 9.77
N HIS A 22 29.96 12.94 10.18
CA HIS A 22 29.29 13.47 11.36
C HIS A 22 28.00 14.23 11.04
N SER A 23 27.51 14.14 9.80
CA SER A 23 26.28 14.79 9.38
C SER A 23 25.06 13.85 9.41
N CYS A 24 23.93 14.36 9.92
CA CYS A 24 22.64 13.70 9.82
C CYS A 24 22.15 13.72 8.37
N ARG A 25 21.79 12.55 7.83
CA ARG A 25 21.30 12.38 6.45
C ARG A 25 20.04 13.17 6.08
N VAL A 26 19.25 13.59 7.07
CA VAL A 26 17.95 14.26 6.84
C VAL A 26 18.03 15.78 7.05
N CYS A 27 18.71 16.24 8.11
CA CYS A 27 18.71 17.65 8.50
C CYS A 27 20.11 18.27 8.53
N ASN A 28 21.16 17.51 8.20
CA ASN A 28 22.57 17.93 8.22
C ASN A 28 23.14 18.37 9.59
N GLU A 29 22.40 18.18 10.68
CA GLU A 29 22.88 18.43 12.04
C GLU A 29 23.95 17.43 12.49
N TYR A 30 24.76 17.83 13.48
CA TYR A 30 25.85 17.02 14.00
C TYR A 30 25.38 15.69 14.60
N VAL A 31 26.17 14.64 14.37
CA VAL A 31 26.00 13.30 14.92
C VAL A 31 27.28 12.89 15.63
N GLU A 32 27.18 12.70 16.94
CA GLU A 32 28.31 12.56 17.86
C GLU A 32 29.30 11.43 17.53
N ASP A 33 28.85 10.35 16.90
CA ASP A 33 29.65 9.11 16.78
C ASP A 33 30.04 8.76 15.33
N GLY A 34 29.56 9.48 14.31
CA GLY A 34 29.85 9.20 12.90
C GLY A 34 29.34 7.85 12.33
N ARG A 35 29.14 6.84 13.20
CA ARG A 35 28.49 5.54 12.97
C ARG A 35 26.98 5.69 12.83
N ARG A 36 26.40 6.66 13.55
CA ARG A 36 24.97 6.99 13.45
C ARG A 36 24.73 7.84 12.19
N ASN A 37 23.71 7.49 11.42
CA ASN A 37 23.33 8.19 10.19
C ASN A 37 22.30 9.32 10.42
N TYR A 38 21.78 9.45 11.64
CA TYR A 38 20.72 10.38 12.00
C TYR A 38 20.98 10.97 13.39
N CYS A 39 20.71 12.27 13.57
CA CYS A 39 20.86 12.96 14.85
C CYS A 39 19.80 12.56 15.89
N CYS A 40 18.61 12.12 15.46
CA CYS A 40 17.51 11.80 16.36
C CYS A 40 16.52 10.77 15.78
N PRO A 41 15.64 10.16 16.61
CA PRO A 41 14.62 9.23 16.16
C PRO A 41 13.66 9.80 15.11
N ARG A 42 13.35 11.10 15.16
CA ARG A 42 12.51 11.78 14.18
C ARG A 42 13.12 11.72 12.77
N CYS A 43 14.39 12.09 12.62
CA CYS A 43 15.10 12.02 11.34
C CYS A 43 15.17 10.58 10.81
N LYS A 44 15.39 9.59 11.70
CA LYS A 44 15.32 8.17 11.31
C LYS A 44 13.93 7.77 10.78
N ARG A 45 12.84 8.26 11.37
CA ARG A 45 11.48 8.00 10.89
C ARG A 45 11.20 8.64 9.53
N ILE A 46 11.63 9.89 9.33
CA ILE A 46 11.51 10.59 8.05
C ILE A 46 12.25 9.83 6.95
N ALA A 47 13.51 9.48 7.21
CA ALA A 47 14.32 8.73 6.24
C ALA A 47 13.69 7.37 5.89
N LYS A 48 13.18 6.65 6.91
CA LYS A 48 12.46 5.39 6.68
C LYS A 48 11.17 5.59 5.88
N ALA A 49 10.39 6.63 6.16
CA ALA A 49 9.14 6.89 5.45
C ALA A 49 9.39 7.22 3.97
N VAL A 50 10.34 8.10 3.69
CA VAL A 50 10.75 8.45 2.31
C VAL A 50 11.37 7.25 1.61
N GLN A 51 12.25 6.51 2.28
CA GLN A 51 12.80 5.27 1.71
C GLN A 51 11.68 4.28 1.38
N ARG A 52 10.68 4.12 2.23
CA ARG A 52 9.53 3.23 1.98
C ARG A 52 8.66 3.69 0.81
N MET A 53 8.49 5.00 0.60
CA MET A 53 7.77 5.53 -0.57
C MET A 53 8.49 5.14 -1.87
N PHE A 54 9.80 5.39 -1.96
CA PHE A 54 10.57 5.10 -3.18
C PHE A 54 10.87 3.62 -3.38
N VAL A 55 11.04 2.85 -2.30
CA VAL A 55 11.22 1.39 -2.38
C VAL A 55 9.93 0.71 -2.79
N TRP A 56 8.77 1.12 -2.24
CA TRP A 56 7.50 0.48 -2.58
C TRP A 56 7.11 0.71 -4.03
N ASP A 57 7.25 1.91 -4.58
CA ASP A 57 6.91 2.16 -6.00
C ASP A 57 7.77 1.30 -6.94
N CYS A 58 9.08 1.19 -6.67
CA CYS A 58 9.98 0.35 -7.48
C CYS A 58 9.70 -1.15 -7.31
N VAL A 59 9.45 -1.61 -6.08
CA VAL A 59 9.11 -3.01 -5.80
C VAL A 59 7.76 -3.37 -6.42
N ARG A 60 6.77 -2.48 -6.30
CA ARG A 60 5.45 -2.64 -6.91
C ARG A 60 5.56 -2.78 -8.42
N GLU A 61 6.28 -1.87 -9.08
CA GLU A 61 6.49 -1.93 -10.53
C GLU A 61 7.21 -3.23 -10.93
N ALA A 62 8.26 -3.62 -10.21
CA ALA A 62 8.99 -4.86 -10.48
C ALA A 62 8.13 -6.12 -10.35
N VAL A 63 7.25 -6.18 -9.33
CA VAL A 63 6.32 -7.31 -9.13
C VAL A 63 5.25 -7.35 -10.23
N LEU A 64 4.68 -6.20 -10.61
CA LEU A 64 3.71 -6.13 -11.70
C LEU A 64 4.33 -6.55 -13.04
N GLU A 65 5.56 -6.11 -13.33
CA GLU A 65 6.31 -6.52 -14.52
C GLU A 65 6.65 -8.01 -14.51
N ARG A 66 7.10 -8.55 -13.36
CA ARG A 66 7.40 -9.98 -13.18
C ARG A 66 6.18 -10.85 -13.49
N ASP A 67 5.02 -10.43 -13.01
CA ASP A 67 3.76 -11.16 -13.13
C ASP A 67 3.04 -10.89 -14.47
N ASP A 68 3.68 -10.14 -15.38
CA ASP A 68 3.08 -9.70 -16.65
C ASP A 68 1.70 -9.07 -16.48
N TYR A 69 1.56 -8.28 -15.41
CA TYR A 69 0.30 -7.65 -14.99
C TYR A 69 -0.88 -8.64 -14.96
N THR A 70 -0.62 -9.87 -14.53
CA THR A 70 -1.61 -10.95 -14.48
C THR A 70 -1.87 -11.34 -13.02
N CYS A 71 -3.15 -11.43 -12.67
CA CYS A 71 -3.57 -11.86 -11.35
C CYS A 71 -3.09 -13.29 -11.08
N GLN A 72 -2.25 -13.45 -10.05
CA GLN A 72 -1.67 -14.74 -9.68
C GLN A 72 -2.70 -15.71 -9.07
N GLN A 73 -3.89 -15.22 -8.71
CA GLN A 73 -4.98 -16.05 -8.19
C GLN A 73 -5.98 -16.51 -9.25
N CYS A 74 -6.38 -15.64 -10.18
CA CYS A 74 -7.46 -15.95 -11.15
C CYS A 74 -7.03 -15.92 -12.63
N GLY A 75 -5.80 -15.49 -12.93
CA GLY A 75 -5.29 -15.43 -14.30
C GLY A 75 -5.83 -14.27 -15.15
N LEU A 76 -6.60 -13.34 -14.56
CA LEU A 76 -7.03 -12.13 -15.26
C LEU A 76 -5.81 -11.28 -15.60
N SER A 77 -5.57 -11.03 -16.89
CA SER A 77 -4.48 -10.18 -17.40
C SER A 77 -4.92 -8.74 -17.60
N LYS A 78 -3.95 -7.82 -17.66
CA LYS A 78 -4.15 -6.42 -18.04
C LYS A 78 -4.92 -6.25 -19.34
N GLU A 79 -4.57 -7.01 -20.36
CA GLU A 79 -5.21 -6.93 -21.68
C GLU A 79 -6.68 -7.33 -21.64
N GLN A 80 -7.02 -8.37 -20.87
CA GLN A 80 -8.40 -8.78 -20.65
C GLN A 80 -9.19 -7.71 -19.89
N ALA A 81 -8.58 -7.11 -18.86
CA ALA A 81 -9.19 -6.04 -18.07
C ALA A 81 -9.44 -4.78 -18.91
N GLU A 82 -8.46 -4.34 -19.69
CA GLU A 82 -8.56 -3.19 -20.58
C GLU A 82 -9.62 -3.42 -21.66
N ARG A 83 -9.66 -4.61 -22.27
CA ARG A 83 -10.71 -4.97 -23.24
C ARG A 83 -12.11 -4.86 -22.63
N ALA A 84 -12.31 -5.40 -21.42
CA ALA A 84 -13.60 -5.31 -20.74
C ALA A 84 -13.97 -3.86 -20.39
N TYR A 85 -12.99 -3.06 -19.95
CA TYR A 85 -13.19 -1.64 -19.68
C TYR A 85 -13.65 -0.88 -20.94
N TRP A 86 -12.93 -1.01 -22.06
CA TRP A 86 -13.28 -0.29 -23.28
C TRP A 86 -14.62 -0.74 -23.87
N GLN A 87 -14.90 -2.05 -23.89
CA GLN A 87 -16.19 -2.57 -24.35
C GLN A 87 -17.36 -2.02 -23.53
N THR A 88 -17.21 -1.96 -22.20
CA THR A 88 -18.27 -1.44 -21.33
C THR A 88 -18.41 0.07 -21.42
N HIS A 89 -17.30 0.80 -21.59
CA HIS A 89 -17.29 2.24 -21.80
C HIS A 89 -17.90 2.66 -23.16
N ASP A 90 -17.68 1.89 -24.22
CA ASP A 90 -18.26 2.18 -25.55
C ASP A 90 -19.77 1.91 -25.55
N LEU A 91 -20.22 0.80 -24.97
CA LEU A 91 -21.66 0.54 -24.75
C LEU A 91 -22.34 1.63 -23.92
N ALA A 92 -21.61 2.15 -22.92
CA ALA A 92 -22.04 3.25 -22.09
C ALA A 92 -22.27 4.54 -22.89
N LYS A 93 -21.32 4.89 -23.78
CA LYS A 93 -21.42 6.05 -24.67
C LYS A 93 -22.55 5.93 -25.69
N GLU A 94 -22.68 4.76 -26.33
CA GLU A 94 -23.71 4.53 -27.35
C GLU A 94 -25.13 4.72 -26.80
N ARG A 95 -25.37 4.33 -25.55
CA ARG A 95 -26.68 4.51 -24.92
C ARG A 95 -27.06 5.97 -24.65
N SER A 96 -26.11 6.91 -24.70
CA SER A 96 -26.33 8.34 -24.36
C SER A 96 -27.12 8.54 -23.06
N ASP A 97 -27.01 7.60 -22.13
CA ASP A 97 -27.79 7.56 -20.91
C ASP A 97 -26.89 8.03 -19.77
N SER A 98 -26.99 9.31 -19.44
CA SER A 98 -26.19 9.94 -18.38
C SER A 98 -26.89 9.93 -17.02
N THR A 99 -27.95 9.13 -16.86
CA THR A 99 -28.76 9.10 -15.64
C THR A 99 -28.01 8.52 -14.44
N ASP A 100 -28.43 8.88 -13.23
CA ASP A 100 -27.87 8.31 -11.99
C ASP A 100 -28.04 6.79 -11.92
N GLU A 101 -29.13 6.26 -12.50
CA GLU A 101 -29.39 4.83 -12.54
C GLU A 101 -28.42 4.09 -13.46
N PHE A 102 -28.03 4.72 -14.58
CA PHE A 102 -26.96 4.24 -15.42
C PHE A 102 -25.63 4.16 -14.67
N TRP A 103 -25.20 5.23 -13.99
CA TRP A 103 -23.95 5.24 -13.21
C TRP A 103 -23.97 4.27 -12.02
N ARG A 104 -25.13 4.05 -11.40
CA ARG A 104 -25.31 3.05 -10.33
C ARG A 104 -25.16 1.63 -10.88
N ARG A 105 -25.81 1.31 -12.00
CA ARG A 105 -25.71 0.01 -12.66
C ARG A 105 -24.30 -0.23 -13.23
N TRP A 106 -23.65 0.80 -13.74
CA TRP A 106 -22.27 0.75 -14.24
C TRP A 106 -21.27 0.45 -13.12
N ARG A 107 -21.41 1.10 -11.95
CA ARG A 107 -20.66 0.76 -10.73
C ARG A 107 -20.87 -0.69 -10.28
N ALA A 108 -22.09 -1.23 -10.43
CA ALA A 108 -22.40 -2.60 -10.07
C ALA A 108 -21.67 -3.65 -10.93
N TYR A 109 -21.34 -3.34 -12.20
CA TYR A 109 -20.53 -4.23 -13.03
C TYR A 109 -19.04 -4.24 -12.64
N GLY A 110 -18.59 -3.33 -11.77
CA GLY A 110 -17.23 -3.34 -11.22
C GLY A 110 -16.13 -2.91 -12.20
N VAL A 111 -16.48 -2.46 -13.41
CA VAL A 111 -15.56 -2.10 -14.50
C VAL A 111 -15.20 -0.60 -14.50
N THR A 112 -15.33 0.06 -13.35
CA THR A 112 -15.17 1.52 -13.24
C THR A 112 -13.72 1.98 -13.17
N ASP A 113 -12.78 1.08 -12.90
CA ASP A 113 -11.37 1.43 -12.74
C ASP A 113 -10.53 0.83 -13.86
N PHE A 114 -9.76 1.68 -14.51
CA PHE A 114 -8.75 1.29 -15.48
C PHE A 114 -7.58 0.54 -14.82
N GLN A 115 -7.29 0.85 -13.54
CA GLN A 115 -6.26 0.16 -12.75
C GLN A 115 -6.92 -0.82 -11.78
N ILE A 116 -6.98 -2.10 -12.16
CA ILE A 116 -7.56 -3.16 -11.31
C ILE A 116 -6.53 -4.03 -10.59
N PHE A 117 -5.24 -3.84 -10.86
CA PHE A 117 -4.16 -4.69 -10.32
C PHE A 117 -3.41 -4.01 -9.18
N GLU A 118 -3.23 -4.77 -8.11
CA GLU A 118 -2.53 -4.37 -6.90
C GLU A 118 -1.48 -5.41 -6.54
N VAL A 119 -0.43 -4.97 -5.84
CA VAL A 119 0.58 -5.86 -5.29
C VAL A 119 0.23 -6.14 -3.84
N ASP A 120 0.07 -7.42 -3.55
CA ASP A 120 -0.36 -7.96 -2.26
C ASP A 120 0.74 -8.86 -1.67
N HIS A 121 0.77 -8.98 -0.34
CA HIS A 121 1.70 -9.88 0.34
C HIS A 121 1.18 -11.30 0.33
N ILE A 122 1.95 -12.29 -0.11
CA ILE A 122 1.57 -13.72 -0.07
C ILE A 122 1.29 -14.14 1.37
N GLU A 123 2.27 -13.95 2.26
CA GLU A 123 2.15 -14.02 3.71
C GLU A 123 2.03 -12.60 4.29
N ARG A 124 1.00 -12.34 5.09
CA ARG A 124 0.76 -11.02 5.67
C ARG A 124 1.96 -10.58 6.51
N VAL A 125 2.20 -9.27 6.50
CA VAL A 125 3.19 -8.65 7.40
C VAL A 125 2.84 -8.91 8.87
N ALA A 126 1.55 -8.95 9.22
CA ALA A 126 1.08 -9.25 10.57
C ALA A 126 1.44 -10.67 11.02
N ASP A 127 1.59 -11.61 10.09
CA ASP A 127 1.89 -13.02 10.37
C ASP A 127 3.39 -13.33 10.26
N GLY A 128 4.23 -12.32 9.95
CA GLY A 128 5.68 -12.48 9.84
C GLY A 128 6.23 -12.35 8.42
N GLY A 129 5.37 -12.16 7.42
CA GLY A 129 5.79 -11.98 6.03
C GLY A 129 6.66 -10.73 5.83
N HIS A 130 7.73 -10.85 5.03
CA HIS A 130 8.60 -9.72 4.76
C HIS A 130 7.89 -8.68 3.87
N PRO A 131 7.88 -7.39 4.24
CA PRO A 131 7.07 -6.38 3.56
C PRO A 131 7.54 -6.02 2.15
N PHE A 132 8.80 -6.32 1.81
CA PHE A 132 9.44 -5.90 0.54
C PHE A 132 10.15 -7.04 -0.18
N ASP A 133 10.00 -8.29 0.29
CA ASP A 133 10.64 -9.41 -0.39
C ASP A 133 9.80 -9.73 -1.60
N GLU A 134 10.38 -9.66 -2.79
CA GLU A 134 9.65 -9.94 -4.02
C GLU A 134 9.04 -11.35 -3.99
N THR A 135 9.66 -12.32 -3.31
CA THR A 135 9.09 -13.67 -3.17
C THR A 135 7.87 -13.74 -2.26
N ASN A 136 7.66 -12.71 -1.43
CA ASN A 136 6.47 -12.57 -0.59
C ASN A 136 5.44 -11.61 -1.21
N LEU A 137 5.62 -11.19 -2.46
CA LEU A 137 4.71 -10.28 -3.14
C LEU A 137 4.11 -10.93 -4.38
N GLN A 138 2.85 -10.63 -4.66
CA GLN A 138 2.10 -11.15 -5.81
C GLN A 138 1.17 -10.09 -6.38
N THR A 139 0.93 -10.15 -7.68
CA THR A 139 -0.08 -9.33 -8.36
C THR A 139 -1.47 -9.96 -8.18
N LEU A 140 -2.42 -9.21 -7.62
CA LEU A 140 -3.82 -9.60 -7.52
C LEU A 140 -4.72 -8.56 -8.19
N CYS A 141 -5.81 -9.02 -8.82
CA CYS A 141 -6.87 -8.11 -9.21
C CYS A 141 -7.67 -7.67 -7.96
N LYS A 142 -8.31 -6.49 -8.00
CA LYS A 142 -9.07 -5.92 -6.88
C LYS A 142 -10.12 -6.87 -6.28
N PHE A 143 -10.70 -7.75 -7.10
CA PHE A 143 -11.67 -8.74 -6.65
C PHE A 143 -11.01 -9.84 -5.82
N CYS A 144 -9.90 -10.40 -6.30
CA CYS A 144 -9.10 -11.39 -5.59
C CYS A 144 -8.47 -10.80 -4.33
N HIS A 145 -7.90 -9.60 -4.42
CA HIS A 145 -7.34 -8.89 -3.26
C HIS A 145 -8.39 -8.69 -2.16
N ARG A 146 -9.57 -8.14 -2.51
CA ARG A 146 -10.67 -7.98 -1.55
C ARG A 146 -11.13 -9.31 -0.93
N ALA A 147 -11.23 -10.37 -1.74
CA ALA A 147 -11.61 -11.69 -1.25
C ALA A 147 -10.58 -12.25 -0.27
N LYS A 148 -9.29 -12.07 -0.55
CA LYS A 148 -8.18 -12.45 0.32
C LYS A 148 -8.21 -11.67 1.64
N THR A 149 -8.25 -10.34 1.59
CA THR A 149 -8.35 -9.49 2.79
C THR A 149 -9.54 -9.87 3.66
N ALA A 150 -10.69 -10.15 3.05
CA ALA A 150 -11.87 -10.58 3.79
C ALA A 150 -11.69 -11.96 4.44
N ALA A 151 -11.00 -12.91 3.81
CA ALA A 151 -10.69 -14.21 4.38
C ALA A 151 -9.72 -14.09 5.57
N GLU A 152 -8.68 -13.29 5.41
CA GLU A 152 -7.64 -13.03 6.40
C GLU A 152 -8.16 -12.26 7.63
N ASN A 153 -9.07 -11.31 7.43
CA ASN A 153 -9.68 -10.58 8.55
C ASN A 153 -10.61 -11.48 9.37
N ARG A 154 -11.31 -12.44 8.72
CA ARG A 154 -12.14 -13.41 9.45
C ARG A 154 -11.32 -14.33 10.34
N THR A 155 -10.10 -14.68 9.95
CA THR A 155 -9.22 -15.53 10.77
C THR A 155 -8.55 -14.79 11.92
N ASN A 156 -8.43 -13.47 11.84
CA ASN A 156 -7.83 -12.62 12.88
C ASN A 156 -8.84 -11.92 13.79
N GLU A 157 -10.15 -12.13 13.58
CA GLU A 157 -11.15 -11.52 14.46
C GLU A 157 -11.11 -12.24 15.83
N PRO A 158 -10.82 -11.53 16.94
CA PRO A 158 -10.89 -12.12 18.26
C PRO A 158 -12.31 -12.66 18.48
N THR A 159 -12.42 -13.81 19.13
CA THR A 159 -13.73 -14.37 19.46
C THR A 159 -14.52 -13.38 20.32
N ILE A 160 -15.85 -13.54 20.38
CA ILE A 160 -16.68 -12.70 21.26
C ILE A 160 -16.16 -12.75 22.71
N GLU A 161 -15.61 -13.90 23.13
CA GLU A 161 -15.04 -14.14 24.45
C GLU A 161 -13.70 -13.42 24.67
N ASP A 162 -12.92 -13.20 23.62
CA ASP A 162 -11.62 -12.50 23.66
C ASP A 162 -11.75 -10.98 23.50
N ARG A 163 -12.92 -10.47 23.11
CA ARG A 163 -13.15 -9.03 22.94
C ARG A 163 -13.38 -8.41 24.32
N PRO A 164 -12.56 -7.41 24.75
CA PRO A 164 -12.78 -6.77 26.04
C PRO A 164 -14.15 -6.07 26.06
N GLU A 165 -14.92 -6.30 27.12
CA GLU A 165 -16.16 -5.57 27.34
C GLU A 165 -15.83 -4.09 27.59
N VAL A 166 -16.10 -3.26 26.60
CA VAL A 166 -16.08 -1.81 26.76
C VAL A 166 -17.51 -1.37 27.06
N GLY A 167 -17.79 -1.09 28.33
CA GLY A 167 -19.06 -0.49 28.73
C GLY A 167 -19.25 0.88 28.07
N LEU A 168 -20.51 1.28 27.85
CA LEU A 168 -20.85 2.57 27.24
C LEU A 168 -20.23 3.75 28.01
N ASP A 169 -20.15 3.64 29.34
CA ASP A 169 -19.54 4.65 30.20
C ASP A 169 -18.02 4.77 29.95
N ALA A 170 -17.31 3.65 29.85
CA ALA A 170 -15.87 3.64 29.53
C ALA A 170 -15.57 4.24 28.14
N TYR A 171 -16.47 4.05 27.17
CA TYR A 171 -16.35 4.67 25.86
C TYR A 171 -16.57 6.19 25.92
N LEU A 172 -17.56 6.66 26.70
CA LEU A 172 -17.87 8.08 26.84
C LEU A 172 -16.77 8.84 27.60
N ASP A 173 -16.17 8.25 28.65
CA ASP A 173 -15.05 8.85 29.38
C ASP A 173 -13.83 9.11 28.47
N THR A 174 -13.49 8.16 27.60
CA THR A 174 -12.39 8.34 26.63
C THR A 174 -12.67 9.42 25.58
N ALA A 175 -13.93 9.79 25.37
CA ALA A 175 -14.32 10.83 24.44
C ALA A 175 -14.31 12.23 25.10
N THR A 176 -14.35 12.32 26.43
CA THR A 176 -14.44 13.58 27.18
C THR A 176 -13.11 14.11 27.71
N ASP A 177 -12.05 13.30 27.77
CA ASP A 177 -10.70 13.71 28.24
C ASP A 177 -9.95 14.71 27.33
N GLY A 178 -10.63 15.29 26.33
CA GLY A 178 -10.11 16.36 25.46
C GLY A 178 -10.29 17.78 26.00
N GLY A 179 -10.85 17.96 27.19
CA GLY A 179 -11.15 19.29 27.74
C GLY A 179 -10.85 19.40 29.23
N GLU A 180 -9.96 20.36 29.55
CA GLU A 180 -9.70 20.96 30.86
C GLU A 180 -8.75 20.22 31.80
N GLU A 181 -7.51 20.72 31.89
CA GLU A 181 -7.00 21.26 33.17
C GLU A 181 -6.09 22.47 32.86
N GLY A 182 -6.71 23.65 32.89
CA GLY A 182 -6.00 24.90 33.09
C GLY A 182 -6.20 25.33 34.54
N GLN A 183 -5.10 25.39 35.29
CA GLN A 183 -4.92 26.29 36.44
C GLN A 183 -3.53 26.91 36.35
#